data_AF-A0A636LL32-F1
#
_entry.id   AF-A0A636LL32-F1
#
_cell.length_a   1.000
_cell.length_b   1.000
_cell.length_c   1.000
_cell.angle_alpha   90.00
_cell.angle_beta   90.00
_cell.angle_gamma   90.00
#
_symmetry.space_group_name_H-M   'P 1'
#
loop_
_entity.id
_entity.type
_entity.pdbx_description
1 polymer ?
#
loop_
_entity_poly.entity_id
_entity_poly.type
_entity_poly.pdbx_seq_one_letter_code
_entity_poly.pdbx_strand_id
1 'polypeptide(L)' 'MIGRLLRGGFMTAIYAYLYIPIIILIVNSFNSSRFGINWQGFTTKWYELLVNNDSLLQAAQHSLTMAIFSA' A
#
# COMPACT_ATOMS: atom_id res chain seq x y z
N MET A 1 -3.72 7.04 -36.47
CA MET A 1 -3.64 7.76 -35.18
C MET A 1 -4.52 7.13 -34.09
N ILE A 2 -5.74 6.69 -34.41
CA ILE A 2 -6.71 6.14 -33.44
C ILE A 2 -6.20 4.90 -32.68
N GLY A 3 -5.46 3.99 -33.34
CA GLY A 3 -4.91 2.79 -32.69
C GLY A 3 -3.84 3.08 -31.62
N ARG A 4 -3.10 4.20 -31.73
CA ARG A 4 -2.13 4.63 -30.71
C ARG A 4 -2.84 5.18 -29.47
N LEU A 5 -3.93 5.94 -29.66
CA LEU A 5 -4.74 6.47 -28.56
C LEU A 5 -5.48 5.36 -27.83
N LEU A 6 -6.07 4.40 -28.56
CA LEU A 6 -6.73 3.23 -27.96
C LEU A 6 -5.75 2.36 -27.17
N ARG A 7 -4.54 2.12 -27.70
CA ARG A 7 -3.50 1.37 -26.99
C ARG A 7 -3.04 2.09 -25.73
N GLY A 8 -2.84 3.41 -25.79
CA GLY A 8 -2.48 4.22 -24.62
C GLY A 8 -3.57 4.19 -23.55
N GLY A 9 -4.82 4.44 -23.93
CA GLY A 9 -5.96 4.41 -23.01
C GLY A 9 -6.16 3.04 -22.35
N PHE A 10 -6.01 1.94 -23.12
CA PHE A 10 -6.09 0.59 -22.57
C PHE A 10 -5.00 0.29 -21.55
N MET A 11 -3.75 0.68 -21.83
CA MET A 11 -2.64 0.52 -20.87
C MET A 11 -2.88 1.34 -19.60
N THR A 12 -3.32 2.59 -19.73
CA THR A 12 -3.67 3.43 -18.58
C THR A 12 -4.79 2.81 -17.74
N ALA A 13 -5.83 2.26 -18.38
CA ALA A 13 -6.92 1.59 -17.67
C ALA A 13 -6.45 0.35 -16.90
N ILE A 14 -5.56 -0.46 -17.50
CA ILE A 14 -4.96 -1.62 -16.82
C ILE A 14 -4.15 -1.17 -15.60
N TYR A 15 -3.27 -0.19 -15.76
CA TYR A 15 -2.48 0.31 -14.64
C TYR A 15 -3.38 0.92 -13.57
N ALA A 16 -4.38 1.73 -13.94
CA ALA A 16 -5.34 2.28 -12.99
C ALA A 16 -6.04 1.15 -12.20
N TYR A 17 -6.50 0.10 -12.87
CA TYR A 17 -7.13 -1.05 -12.21
C TYR A 17 -6.19 -1.74 -11.21
N LEU A 18 -4.92 -1.92 -11.55
CA LEU A 18 -3.92 -2.52 -10.66
C LEU A 18 -3.55 -1.62 -9.47
N TYR A 19 -3.49 -0.30 -9.68
CA TYR A 19 -3.03 0.65 -8.66
C TYR A 19 -4.15 1.20 -7.77
N ILE A 20 -5.41 1.26 -8.24
CA ILE A 20 -6.57 1.68 -7.44
C ILE A 20 -6.66 0.92 -6.10
N PRO A 21 -6.60 -0.42 -6.03
CA PRO A 21 -6.68 -1.12 -4.73
C PRO A 21 -5.51 -0.77 -3.81
N ILE A 22 -4.31 -0.55 -4.37
CA ILE A 22 -3.14 -0.11 -3.60
C ILE A 22 -3.38 1.30 -3.03
N ILE A 23 -3.92 2.21 -3.84
CA ILE A 23 -4.28 3.57 -3.38
C ILE A 23 -5.35 3.51 -2.29
N ILE A 24 -6.35 2.63 -2.42
CA ILE A 24 -7.37 2.42 -1.37
C ILE A 24 -6.71 1.96 -0.07
N LEU A 25 -5.76 1.02 -0.12
CA LEU A 25 -5.01 0.58 1.05
C LEU A 25 -4.19 1.72 1.67
N ILE A 26 -3.53 2.54 0.85
CA ILE A 26 -2.78 3.71 1.31
C ILE A 26 -3.71 4.73 1.98
N VAL A 27 -4.86 5.03 1.39
CA VAL A 27 -5.83 5.95 2.01
C VAL A 27 -6.35 5.38 3.33
N ASN A 28 -6.63 4.08 3.37
CA ASN A 28 -7.11 3.40 4.58
C ASN A 28 -6.05 3.29 5.68
N SER A 29 -4.75 3.34 5.37
CA SER A 29 -3.71 3.35 6.41
C SER A 29 -3.73 4.63 7.27
N PHE A 30 -4.34 5.70 6.76
CA PHE A 30 -4.60 6.93 7.51
C PHE A 30 -5.94 6.91 8.25
N ASN A 31 -6.72 5.83 8.18
CA ASN A 31 -8.00 5.74 8.87
C ASN A 31 -7.80 5.43 10.35
N SER A 32 -8.47 6.17 11.24
CA SER A 32 -8.47 5.88 12.68
C SER A 32 -9.17 4.56 13.04
N SER A 33 -10.01 4.04 12.13
CA SER A 33 -10.65 2.73 12.25
C SER A 33 -9.65 1.58 12.02
N ARG A 34 -9.60 0.62 12.96
CA ARG A 34 -8.74 -0.58 12.84
C ARG A 34 -9.11 -1.51 11.68
N PHE A 35 -10.39 -1.58 11.32
CA PHE A 35 -10.89 -2.54 10.34
C PHE A 35 -11.19 -1.90 8.97
N GLY A 36 -11.02 -0.58 8.84
CA GLY A 36 -11.15 0.11 7.55
C GLY A 36 -12.53 0.08 6.88
N ILE A 37 -13.54 -0.56 7.48
CA ILE A 37 -14.92 -0.66 6.95
C ILE A 37 -15.62 0.70 7.00
N ASN A 38 -15.39 1.46 8.07
CA ASN A 38 -15.93 2.80 8.26
C ASN A 38 -14.78 3.81 8.35
N TRP A 39 -14.91 4.93 7.64
CA TRP A 39 -13.97 6.05 7.76
C TRP A 39 -14.26 6.81 9.06
N GLN A 40 -13.36 6.71 10.03
CA GLN A 40 -13.52 7.33 11.36
C GLN A 40 -12.66 8.59 11.54
N GLY A 41 -12.00 9.05 10.47
CA GLY A 41 -11.15 10.23 10.45
C GLY A 41 -9.69 9.91 10.11
N PHE A 42 -8.92 10.97 9.87
CA PHE A 42 -7.50 10.89 9.54
C PHE A 42 -6.64 10.74 10.80
N THR A 43 -5.68 9.81 10.79
CA THR A 43 -4.69 9.63 11.86
C THR A 43 -3.35 9.14 11.32
N THR A 44 -2.28 9.45 12.05
CA THR A 44 -0.93 8.89 11.84
C THR A 44 -0.47 8.02 13.01
N LYS A 45 -1.34 7.80 14.01
CA LYS A 45 -1.03 7.06 15.24
C LYS A 45 -0.45 5.67 14.98
N TRP A 46 -0.89 4.98 13.93
CA TRP A 46 -0.41 3.65 13.57
C TRP A 46 1.07 3.63 13.18
N TYR A 47 1.54 4.69 12.53
CA TYR A 47 2.96 4.83 12.17
C TYR A 47 3.82 5.07 13.41
N GLU A 48 3.35 5.88 14.36
CA GLU A 48 4.02 6.05 15.65
C GLU A 48 4.07 4.73 16.42
N LEU A 49 2.96 3.99 16.47
CA LEU A 49 2.89 2.68 17.12
C LEU A 49 3.83 1.65 16.47
N LEU A 50 3.98 1.71 15.14
CA LEU A 50 4.88 0.85 14.38
C LEU A 50 6.35 1.13 14.71
N VAL A 51 6.75 2.39 14.74
CA VAL A 51 8.14 2.78 15.03
C VAL A 51 8.53 2.46 16.48
N ASN A 52 7.58 2.51 17.41
CA ASN A 52 7.80 2.12 18.81
C ASN A 52 7.66 0.60 19.06
N ASN A 53 7.48 -0.22 18.01
CA ASN A 53 7.31 -1.66 18.15
C ASN A 53 8.54 -2.41 17.63
N ASP A 54 9.51 -2.63 18.52
CA ASP A 54 10.77 -3.28 18.20
C ASP A 54 10.60 -4.68 17.62
N SER A 55 9.58 -5.44 18.03
CA SER A 55 9.36 -6.81 17.54
C SER A 55 8.85 -6.81 16.10
N LEU A 56 7.95 -5.89 15.75
CA LEU A 56 7.50 -5.71 14.36
C LEU A 56 8.64 -5.22 13.46
N LEU A 57 9.45 -4.28 13.94
CA LEU A 57 10.60 -3.78 13.18
C LEU A 57 11.65 -4.87 12.94
N GLN A 58 11.98 -5.67 13.96
CA GLN A 58 12.89 -6.81 13.82
C GLN A 58 12.33 -7.86 12.85
N ALA A 59 11.04 -8.19 12.94
CA ALA A 59 10.41 -9.13 12.00
C ALA A 59 10.48 -8.64 10.54
N ALA A 60 10.30 -7.33 10.32
CA ALA A 60 10.46 -6.71 9.00
C ALA A 60 11.93 -6.78 8.50
N GLN A 61 12.90 -6.51 9.38
CA GLN A 61 14.33 -6.61 9.06
C GLN A 61 14.74 -8.05 8.73
N HIS A 62 14.27 -9.03 9.49
CA HIS A 62 14.52 -10.44 9.21
C HIS A 62 13.91 -10.85 7.87
N SER A 63 12.68 -10.43 7.58
CA SER A 63 12.02 -10.69 6.30
C SER A 63 12.80 -10.09 5.13
N LEU A 64 13.30 -8.86 5.27
CA LEU A 64 14.14 -8.21 4.25
C LEU A 64 15.47 -8.93 4.05
N THR A 65 16.12 -9.30 5.16
CA THR A 65 17.39 -10.04 5.15
C THR A 65 17.21 -11.37 4.42
N MET A 66 16.18 -12.14 4.79
CA MET A 66 15.84 -13.39 4.11
C MET A 66 15.56 -13.18 2.61
N ALA A 67 14.78 -12.17 2.24
CA ALA A 67 14.48 -11.90 0.83
C ALA A 67 15.75 -11.62 0.00
N ILE A 68 16.75 -10.98 0.57
CA ILE A 68 18.02 -10.66 -0.11
C ILE A 68 18.93 -11.90 -0.21
N PHE A 69 19.02 -12.70 0.86
CA PHE A 69 19.95 -13.84 0.93
C PHE A 69 19.36 -15.18 0.48
N SER A 70 18.04 -15.28 0.30
CA SER A 70 17.36 -16.53 -0.13
C SER A 70 17.36 -16.74 -1.65
N ALA A 71 17.82 -15.76 -2.43
CA ALA A 71 17.97 -15.85 -3.88
C ALA A 71 19.31 -16.48 -4.27
#